data_AF-A0A382J8V5-F1
#
_entry.id   AF-A0A382J8V5-F1
#
_cell.length_a   1.000
_cell.length_b   1.000
_cell.length_c   1.000
_cell.angle_alpha   90.00
_cell.angle_beta   90.00
_cell.angle_gamma   90.00
#
_symmetry.space_group_name_H-M   'P 1'
#
loop_
_entity.id
_entity.type
_entity.pdbx_description
1 polymer ?
#
loop_
_entity_poly.entity_id
_entity_poly.type
_entity_poly.pdbx_seq_one_letter_code
_entity_poly.pdbx_strand_id
1 'polypeptide(L)'
;MNYMRSLQHKALASLALLTILRASNSPEITDIFVDPFTNGLLFTLYSEEMIDVDNVSSWMSPHGWYYITVNGATFSLDIPGKIPALGQVKDIVIKNNHESGQLAF
;
A
#
# COMPACT_ATOMS: atom_id res chain seq x y z
N MET A 1 1.90 -39.09 -26.23
CA MET A 1 3.01 -38.11 -26.06
C MET A 1 2.59 -36.65 -26.32
N ASN A 2 1.82 -36.35 -27.38
CA ASN A 2 1.40 -34.97 -27.70
C ASN A 2 0.45 -34.32 -26.67
N TYR A 3 -0.41 -35.10 -26.01
CA TYR A 3 -1.35 -34.58 -24.99
C TYR A 3 -0.64 -34.01 -23.75
N MET A 4 0.31 -34.76 -23.17
CA MET A 4 1.09 -34.30 -22.02
C MET A 4 1.91 -33.06 -22.34
N ARG A 5 2.46 -32.97 -23.55
CA ARG A 5 3.20 -31.79 -24.02
C ARG A 5 2.29 -30.57 -24.14
N SER A 6 1.09 -30.73 -24.66
CA SER A 6 0.06 -29.67 -24.74
C SER A 6 -0.37 -29.19 -23.36
N LEU A 7 -0.57 -30.11 -22.40
CA LEU A 7 -0.92 -29.77 -21.02
C LEU A 7 0.19 -28.94 -20.34
N GLN A 8 1.45 -29.33 -20.50
CA GLN A 8 2.60 -28.60 -19.96
C GLN A 8 2.70 -27.17 -20.53
N HIS A 9 2.48 -27.00 -21.85
CA HIS A 9 2.51 -25.67 -22.47
C HIS A 9 1.39 -24.77 -21.95
N LYS A 10 0.17 -25.31 -21.79
CA LYS A 10 -0.95 -24.54 -21.22
C LYS A 10 -0.68 -24.13 -19.77
N ALA A 11 -0.12 -25.03 -18.96
CA ALA A 11 0.25 -24.73 -17.57
C ALA A 11 1.31 -23.63 -17.48
N LEU A 12 2.34 -23.68 -18.33
CA LEU A 12 3.39 -22.65 -18.41
C LEU A 12 2.81 -21.29 -18.86
N ALA A 13 1.93 -21.29 -19.86
CA ALA A 13 1.28 -20.06 -20.32
C ALA A 13 0.39 -19.44 -19.23
N SER A 14 -0.39 -20.25 -18.50
CA SER A 14 -1.20 -19.78 -17.38
C SER A 14 -0.35 -19.24 -16.23
N LEU A 15 0.77 -19.89 -15.91
CA LEU A 15 1.69 -19.41 -14.88
C LEU A 15 2.32 -18.08 -15.27
N ALA A 16 2.79 -17.95 -16.52
CA ALA A 16 3.34 -16.70 -17.03
C ALA A 16 2.32 -15.56 -16.99
N LEU A 17 1.07 -15.83 -17.39
CA LEU A 17 -0.02 -14.86 -17.29
C LEU A 17 -0.29 -14.45 -15.85
N LEU A 18 -0.29 -15.38 -14.90
CA LEU A 18 -0.47 -15.08 -13.48
C LEU A 18 0.68 -14.22 -12.93
N THR A 19 1.92 -14.50 -13.32
CA THR A 19 3.09 -13.69 -12.95
C THR A 19 2.99 -12.27 -13.51
N ILE A 20 2.58 -12.13 -14.77
CA ILE A 20 2.35 -10.82 -15.38
C ILE A 20 1.23 -10.09 -14.63
N LEU A 21 0.12 -10.74 -14.35
CA LEU A 21 -1.01 -10.14 -13.65
C LEU A 21 -0.63 -9.68 -12.24
N ARG A 22 0.17 -10.48 -11.51
CA ARG A 22 0.74 -10.09 -10.20
C ARG A 22 1.61 -8.85 -10.32
N ALA A 23 2.52 -8.82 -11.29
CA ALA A 23 3.39 -7.66 -11.54
C ALA A 23 2.65 -6.43 -12.12
N SER A 24 1.43 -6.60 -12.61
CA SER A 24 0.59 -5.50 -13.14
C SER A 24 -0.13 -4.75 -12.03
N ASN A 25 -0.26 -5.37 -10.86
CA ASN A 25 -0.96 -4.77 -9.74
C ASN A 25 0.01 -3.84 -9.00
N SER A 26 -0.49 -2.66 -8.64
CA SER A 26 0.20 -1.77 -7.73
C SER A 26 0.39 -2.45 -6.36
N PRO A 27 1.55 -2.29 -5.69
CA PRO A 27 1.71 -2.69 -4.31
C PRO A 27 0.55 -2.21 -3.43
N GLU A 28 0.03 -3.12 -2.61
CA GLU A 28 -1.02 -2.80 -1.65
C GLU A 28 -0.41 -2.62 -0.25
N ILE A 29 -0.71 -1.50 0.38
CA ILE A 29 -0.40 -1.22 1.78
C ILE A 29 -1.54 -1.81 2.60
N THR A 30 -1.25 -2.81 3.43
CA THR A 30 -2.28 -3.59 4.14
C THR A 30 -2.47 -3.15 5.58
N ASP A 31 -1.47 -2.47 6.17
CA ASP A 31 -1.50 -2.05 7.56
C ASP A 31 -0.83 -0.68 7.73
N ILE A 32 -1.35 0.08 8.69
CA ILE A 32 -0.83 1.38 9.09
C ILE A 32 -0.69 1.36 10.61
N PHE A 33 0.46 1.77 11.10
CA PHE A 33 0.71 1.97 12.51
C PHE A 33 1.16 3.40 12.78
N VAL A 34 0.72 3.94 13.91
CA VAL A 34 1.17 5.22 14.43
C VAL A 34 1.63 4.98 15.85
N ASP A 35 2.91 5.20 16.09
CA ASP A 35 3.54 5.01 17.39
C ASP A 35 4.12 6.34 17.90
N PRO A 36 4.09 6.61 19.22
CA PRO A 36 4.84 7.73 19.77
C PRO A 36 6.34 7.50 19.57
N PHE A 37 7.04 8.54 19.16
CA PHE A 37 8.50 8.54 19.07
C PHE A 37 9.06 9.71 19.89
N THR A 38 10.34 9.67 20.25
CA THR A 38 10.96 10.63 21.20
C THR A 38 10.76 12.11 20.85
N ASN A 39 10.49 12.42 19.59
CA ASN A 39 10.31 13.78 19.06
C ASN A 39 9.10 13.93 18.13
N GLY A 40 8.14 13.00 18.17
CA GLY A 40 6.98 13.07 17.26
C GLY A 40 6.22 11.76 17.16
N LEU A 41 5.76 11.46 15.96
CA LEU A 41 5.03 10.24 15.62
C LEU A 41 5.86 9.45 14.59
N LEU A 42 5.91 8.15 14.76
CA LEU A 42 6.44 7.22 13.78
C LEU A 42 5.26 6.61 13.02
N PHE A 43 5.25 6.80 11.70
CA PHE A 43 4.26 6.21 10.80
C PHE A 43 4.89 5.01 10.12
N THR A 44 4.28 3.84 10.29
CA THR A 44 4.70 2.61 9.61
C THR A 44 3.63 2.20 8.62
N LEU A 45 3.99 2.14 7.34
CA LEU A 45 3.15 1.64 6.26
C LEU A 45 3.68 0.27 5.86
N TYR A 46 2.87 -0.78 6.04
CA TYR A 46 3.27 -2.14 5.70
C TYR A 46 2.69 -2.55 4.35
N SER A 47 3.52 -3.11 3.48
CA SER A 47 3.13 -3.72 2.21
C SER A 47 3.85 -5.05 2.05
N GLU A 48 3.19 -6.01 1.40
CA GLU A 48 3.82 -7.29 1.03
C GLU A 48 4.87 -7.10 -0.08
N GLU A 49 4.75 -6.04 -0.87
CA GLU A 49 5.63 -5.71 -1.99
C GLU A 49 6.53 -4.52 -1.65
N MET A 50 7.74 -4.52 -2.22
CA MET A 50 8.68 -3.42 -1.99
C MET A 50 8.19 -2.15 -2.69
N ILE A 51 8.12 -1.06 -1.94
CA ILE A 51 7.80 0.27 -2.45
C ILE A 51 9.09 1.09 -2.42
N ASP A 52 9.44 1.70 -3.55
CA ASP A 52 10.58 2.62 -3.62
C ASP A 52 10.31 3.86 -2.76
N VAL A 53 11.28 4.24 -1.92
CA VAL A 53 11.16 5.40 -1.04
C VAL A 53 10.99 6.70 -1.84
N ASP A 54 11.53 6.76 -3.06
CA ASP A 54 11.39 7.92 -3.94
C ASP A 54 9.93 8.12 -4.41
N ASN A 55 9.09 7.08 -4.31
CA ASN A 55 7.65 7.16 -4.57
C ASN A 55 6.84 7.60 -3.36
N VAL A 56 7.48 7.82 -2.21
CA VAL A 56 6.83 8.27 -0.98
C VAL A 56 7.09 9.75 -0.77
N SER A 57 6.03 10.52 -0.58
CA SER A 57 6.12 11.94 -0.23
C SER A 57 5.22 12.27 0.95
N SER A 58 5.59 13.29 1.73
CA SER A 58 4.76 13.77 2.83
C SER A 58 4.82 15.29 2.98
N TRP A 59 3.74 15.86 3.50
CA TRP A 59 3.64 17.29 3.74
C TRP A 59 2.60 17.63 4.81
N MET A 60 2.86 18.68 5.57
CA MET A 60 1.90 19.22 6.53
C MET A 60 1.04 20.30 5.86
N SER A 61 -0.27 20.16 5.96
CA SER A 61 -1.23 21.14 5.49
C SER A 61 -1.38 22.31 6.48
N PRO A 62 -1.66 23.53 5.99
CA PRO A 62 -2.01 24.66 6.84
C PRO A 62 -3.23 24.41 7.75
N HIS A 63 -4.06 23.43 7.43
CA HIS A 63 -5.27 23.08 8.18
C HIS A 63 -5.05 22.00 9.24
N GLY A 64 -3.78 21.66 9.53
CA GLY A 64 -3.41 20.73 10.60
C GLY A 64 -3.40 19.26 10.19
N TRP A 65 -3.61 18.96 8.92
CA TRP A 65 -3.53 17.59 8.38
C TRP A 65 -2.11 17.25 7.95
N TYR A 66 -1.59 16.10 8.38
CA TYR A 66 -0.34 15.57 7.82
C TYR A 66 -0.62 14.56 6.72
N TYR A 67 -0.19 14.84 5.50
CA TYR A 67 -0.41 13.99 4.33
C TYR A 67 0.79 13.09 4.04
N ILE A 68 0.54 11.82 3.77
CA ILE A 68 1.50 10.89 3.16
C ILE A 68 0.90 10.40 1.85
N THR A 69 1.65 10.51 0.75
CA THR A 69 1.27 9.99 -0.57
C THR A 69 2.27 8.93 -0.99
N VAL A 70 1.76 7.79 -1.44
CA VAL A 70 2.56 6.69 -1.98
C VAL A 70 2.18 6.46 -3.43
N ASN A 71 3.06 6.85 -4.35
CA ASN A 71 2.84 6.75 -5.79
C ASN A 71 3.02 5.30 -6.25
N GLY A 72 2.18 4.87 -7.18
CA GLY A 72 2.19 3.50 -7.71
C GLY A 72 1.71 2.45 -6.72
N ALA A 73 1.13 2.84 -5.57
CA ALA A 73 0.61 1.93 -4.55
C ALA A 73 -0.81 2.33 -4.13
N THR A 74 -1.54 1.40 -3.53
CA THR A 74 -2.88 1.64 -2.95
C THR A 74 -2.94 1.16 -1.51
N PHE A 75 -3.81 1.75 -0.70
CA PHE A 75 -4.11 1.28 0.66
C PHE A 75 -5.27 0.28 0.65
N SER A 76 -5.19 -0.79 1.43
CA SER A 76 -6.33 -1.67 1.64
C SER A 76 -7.48 -0.89 2.30
N LEU A 77 -8.70 -1.08 1.82
CA LEU A 77 -9.90 -0.46 2.42
C LEU A 77 -10.29 -1.11 3.75
N ASP A 78 -9.71 -2.27 4.05
CA ASP A 78 -9.95 -3.05 5.25
C ASP A 78 -9.00 -2.68 6.40
N ILE A 79 -8.06 -1.74 6.18
CA ILE A 79 -7.24 -1.19 7.25
C ILE A 79 -8.20 -0.62 8.30
N PRO A 80 -8.19 -1.13 9.55
CA PRO A 80 -9.06 -0.61 10.58
C PRO A 80 -8.72 0.87 10.76
N GLY A 81 -9.62 1.77 10.32
CA GLY A 81 -9.51 3.23 10.48
C GLY A 81 -9.51 3.72 11.93
N LYS A 82 -9.22 2.83 12.88
CA LYS A 82 -9.03 3.10 14.30
C LYS A 82 -7.69 2.52 14.73
N ILE A 83 -6.63 3.19 14.31
CA ILE A 83 -5.37 3.12 15.07
C ILE A 83 -5.67 3.73 16.43
N PRO A 84 -5.24 3.13 17.55
CA PRO A 84 -5.50 3.68 18.87
C PRO A 84 -5.12 5.16 18.86
N ALA A 85 -6.10 6.01 19.16
CA ALA A 85 -5.93 7.45 19.26
C ALA A 85 -4.97 7.73 20.43
N LEU A 86 -3.67 7.63 20.17
CA LEU A 86 -2.67 8.39 20.89
C LEU A 86 -3.18 9.82 20.78
N GLY A 87 -3.45 10.52 21.90
CA GLY A 87 -4.18 11.80 21.91
C GLY A 87 -3.62 12.93 21.03
N GLN A 88 -2.56 12.66 20.27
CA GLN A 88 -1.92 13.46 19.24
C GLN A 88 -2.54 13.28 17.83
N VAL A 89 -3.13 12.12 17.51
CA VAL A 89 -3.82 11.85 16.24
C VAL A 89 -5.30 11.73 16.49
N LYS A 90 -6.08 12.59 15.82
CA LYS A 90 -7.52 12.68 16.04
C LYS A 90 -8.30 11.74 15.12
N ASP A 91 -7.84 11.60 13.89
CA ASP A 91 -8.51 10.80 12.87
C ASP A 91 -7.49 10.33 11.83
N ILE A 92 -7.85 9.32 11.06
CA ILE A 92 -7.04 8.80 9.96
C ILE A 92 -7.91 8.61 8.74
N VAL A 93 -7.60 9.36 7.69
CA VAL A 93 -8.35 9.29 6.44
C VAL A 93 -7.49 8.67 5.35
N ILE A 94 -7.94 7.53 4.83
CA ILE A 94 -7.35 6.85 3.69
C ILE A 94 -8.11 7.24 2.43
N LYS A 95 -7.38 7.61 1.37
CA LYS A 95 -7.93 7.82 0.03
C LYS A 95 -7.06 7.15 -1.02
N ASN A 96 -7.63 6.23 -1.78
CA ASN A 96 -6.99 5.74 -3.00
C ASN A 96 -7.50 6.52 -4.20
N ASN A 97 -6.59 6.80 -5.12
CA ASN A 97 -6.94 7.14 -6.50
C ASN A 97 -6.28 6.11 -7.45
N HIS A 98 -6.38 6.33 -8.75
CA HIS A 98 -5.85 5.40 -9.75
C HIS A 98 -4.32 5.24 -9.73
N GLU A 99 -3.59 6.17 -9.10
CA GLU A 99 -2.13 6.27 -9.19
C GLU A 99 -1.44 6.29 -7.83
N SER A 100 -2.18 6.51 -6.73
CA SER A 100 -1.60 6.70 -5.41
C SER A 100 -2.60 6.43 -4.28
N GLY A 101 -2.04 6.03 -3.14
CA GLY A 101 -2.69 6.06 -1.85
C GLY A 101 -2.36 7.35 -1.11
N GLN A 102 -3.32 7.89 -0.36
CA GLN A 102 -3.14 9.05 0.51
C GLN A 102 -3.64 8.77 1.92
N LEU A 103 -2.90 9.29 2.89
CA LEU A 103 -3.20 9.19 4.32
C LEU A 103 -3.16 10.58 4.95
N ALA A 104 -4.16 10.95 5.74
CA ALA A 104 -4.21 12.21 6.48
C ALA A 104 -4.48 11.99 7.97
N PHE A 105 -3.76 12.71 8.85
CA PHE A 105 -3.88 12.68 10.32
C PHE A 105 -4.30 14.01 10.93
#